data_AF-Q7T1T0-F1
#
_entry.id   AF-Q7T1T0-F1
#
_cell.length_a   1.000
_cell.length_b   1.000
_cell.length_c   1.000
_cell.angle_alpha   90.00
_cell.angle_beta   90.00
_cell.angle_gamma   90.00
#
_symmetry.space_group_name_H-M   'P 1'
#
loop_
_entity.id
_entity.type
_entity.pdbx_description
1 polymer ?
#
loop_
_entity_poly.entity_id
_entity_poly.type
_entity_poly.pdbx_seq_one_letter_code
_entity_poly.pdbx_strand_id
1 'polypeptide(L)'
;WIESLEMTAELDDLTEKIRKAHQETFPSLCQLGKYTTNSSAEQRIRLDLGLWDKFSELATKCIIKIVEFAKRLPGFTSLTIADQITLLKAACLDILILRICTRYTPEQDTMTFSDGL
;
A
#
# COMPACT_ATOMS: atom_id res chain seq x y z
N TRP A 1 24.80 5.37 24.43
CA TRP A 1 24.80 4.17 23.57
C TRP A 1 24.58 4.65 22.16
N ILE A 2 25.66 4.96 21.45
CA ILE A 2 25.59 5.19 20.01
C ILE A 2 25.52 3.78 19.43
N GLU A 3 24.37 3.39 18.86
CA GLU A 3 24.27 2.17 18.07
C GLU A 3 25.15 2.36 16.84
N SER A 4 26.39 1.89 16.94
CA SER A 4 27.24 1.64 15.78
C SER A 4 26.72 0.38 15.07
N LEU A 5 25.58 0.51 14.39
CA LEU A 5 25.20 -0.43 13.33
C LEU A 5 26.15 -0.14 12.16
N GLU A 6 27.14 -1.01 11.95
CA GLU A 6 27.85 -1.06 10.68
C GLU A 6 26.86 -1.54 9.61
N MET A 7 26.13 -0.60 9.00
CA MET A 7 25.30 -0.86 7.84
C MET A 7 26.25 -1.05 6.65
N THR A 8 26.27 -2.25 6.06
CA THR A 8 27.13 -2.53 4.91
C THR A 8 26.60 -1.77 3.69
N ALA A 9 27.48 -1.35 2.78
CA ALA A 9 27.08 -0.60 1.57
C ALA A 9 26.03 -1.35 0.72
N GLU A 10 26.04 -2.69 0.75
CA GLU A 10 25.04 -3.54 0.09
C GLU A 10 23.66 -3.44 0.77
N LEU A 11 23.63 -3.38 2.10
CA LEU A 11 22.39 -3.24 2.86
C LEU A 11 21.76 -1.85 2.67
N ASP A 12 22.59 -0.81 2.55
CA ASP A 12 22.17 0.56 2.25
C ASP A 12 21.51 0.63 0.87
N ASP A 13 22.15 0.06 -0.15
CA ASP A 13 21.62 0.00 -1.52
C ASP A 13 20.31 -0.80 -1.58
N LEU A 14 20.22 -1.92 -0.87
CA LEU A 14 18.99 -2.70 -0.77
C LEU A 14 17.86 -1.89 -0.11
N THR A 15 18.15 -1.24 1.01
CA THR A 15 17.20 -0.40 1.75
C THR A 15 16.67 0.72 0.85
N GLU A 16 17.56 1.40 0.12
CA GLU A 16 17.19 2.48 -0.78
C GLU A 16 16.30 1.99 -1.94
N LYS A 17 16.62 0.84 -2.53
CA LYS A 17 15.80 0.22 -3.59
C LYS A 17 14.39 -0.11 -3.10
N ILE A 18 14.25 -0.70 -1.91
CA ILE A 18 12.95 -1.02 -1.31
C ILE A 18 12.17 0.25 -1.02
N ARG A 19 12.82 1.25 -0.40
CA ARG A 19 12.22 2.55 -0.07
C ARG A 19 11.67 3.24 -1.32
N LYS A 20 12.46 3.29 -2.40
CA LYS A 20 12.08 3.89 -3.67
C LYS A 20 10.93 3.13 -4.34
N ALA A 21 11.01 1.80 -4.41
CA ALA A 21 9.94 0.98 -4.96
C ALA A 21 8.60 1.18 -4.23
N HIS A 22 8.63 1.32 -2.90
CA HIS A 22 7.45 1.63 -2.10
C HIS A 22 6.88 3.00 -2.48
N GLN A 23 7.68 4.06 -2.42
CA GLN A 23 7.23 5.44 -2.69
C GLN A 23 6.65 5.63 -4.10
N GLU A 24 7.25 4.97 -5.10
CA GLU A 24 6.81 5.08 -6.50
C GLU A 24 5.52 4.29 -6.78
N THR A 25 5.17 3.33 -5.92
CA THR A 25 3.96 2.50 -6.05
C THR A 25 2.88 2.83 -5.02
N PHE A 26 3.20 3.69 -4.05
CA PHE A 26 2.31 4.08 -2.97
C PHE A 26 2.62 5.51 -2.51
N PRO A 27 1.86 6.52 -2.97
CA PRO A 27 2.10 7.91 -2.57
C PRO A 27 1.90 8.06 -1.06
N SER A 28 2.65 8.98 -0.46
CA SER A 28 2.48 9.31 0.96
C SER A 28 1.21 10.14 1.18
N LEU A 29 0.67 10.11 2.41
CA LEU A 29 -0.58 10.80 2.75
C LEU A 29 -0.51 12.32 2.48
N CYS A 30 0.64 12.96 2.64
CA CYS A 30 0.82 14.40 2.40
C CYS A 30 0.85 14.79 0.92
N GLN A 31 1.02 13.83 0.01
CA GLN A 31 1.03 14.07 -1.44
C GLN A 31 -0.36 13.94 -2.07
N LEU A 32 -1.38 13.57 -1.29
CA LEU A 32 -2.73 13.31 -1.79
C LEU A 32 -3.61 14.55 -1.63
N GLY A 33 -4.31 14.91 -2.71
CA GLY A 33 -5.41 15.89 -2.66
C GLY A 33 -6.65 15.23 -2.07
N LYS A 34 -6.89 15.41 -0.78
CA LYS A 34 -7.99 14.77 -0.06
C LYS A 34 -9.36 15.30 -0.51
N TYR A 35 -10.33 14.40 -0.69
CA TYR A 35 -11.73 14.72 -0.91
C TYR A 35 -12.62 13.74 -0.14
N THR A 36 -13.86 14.10 0.15
CA THR A 36 -14.77 13.27 0.96
C THR A 36 -16.06 12.96 0.21
N THR A 37 -16.77 11.93 0.64
CA THR A 37 -18.12 11.60 0.20
C THR A 37 -19.07 11.56 1.39
N ASN A 38 -20.31 12.00 1.20
CA ASN A 38 -21.33 11.97 2.25
C ASN A 38 -22.16 10.68 2.23
N SER A 39 -21.83 9.73 1.34
CA SER A 39 -22.55 8.46 1.21
C SER A 39 -22.48 7.66 2.51
N SER A 40 -23.63 7.36 3.11
CA SER A 40 -23.74 6.60 4.37
C SER A 40 -22.86 7.12 5.52
N ALA A 41 -22.55 8.41 5.56
CA ALA A 41 -21.61 8.98 6.53
C ALA A 41 -22.17 9.04 7.96
N GLU A 42 -23.49 9.19 8.13
CA GLU A 42 -24.13 9.39 9.43
C GLU A 42 -24.61 8.09 10.09
N GLN A 43 -24.83 7.03 9.30
CA GLN A 43 -25.41 5.77 9.78
C GLN A 43 -24.70 4.57 9.17
N ARG A 44 -24.32 3.62 10.03
CA ARG A 44 -23.80 2.33 9.58
C ARG A 44 -24.93 1.52 8.96
N ILE A 45 -24.77 1.18 7.69
CA ILE A 45 -25.66 0.28 6.96
C ILE A 45 -24.94 -1.03 6.63
N ARG A 46 -25.70 -2.05 6.20
CA ARG A 46 -25.14 -3.38 5.90
C ARG A 46 -24.11 -3.34 4.78
N LEU A 47 -24.40 -2.59 3.72
CA LEU A 47 -23.51 -2.38 2.58
C LEU A 47 -24.04 -1.18 1.78
N ASP A 48 -23.20 -0.16 1.61
CA ASP A 48 -23.43 0.88 0.61
C ASP A 48 -22.82 0.41 -0.71
N LEU A 49 -23.65 0.12 -1.71
CA LEU A 49 -23.18 -0.40 -3.00
C LEU A 49 -22.29 0.62 -3.74
N GLY A 50 -22.57 1.92 -3.61
CA GLY A 50 -21.75 2.95 -4.25
C GLY A 50 -20.36 3.05 -3.63
N LEU A 51 -20.28 2.97 -2.30
CA LEU A 51 -18.99 2.90 -1.60
C LEU A 51 -18.27 1.58 -1.88
N TRP A 52 -18.98 0.47 -1.96
CA TRP A 52 -18.40 -0.84 -2.29
C TRP A 52 -17.79 -0.85 -3.69
N ASP A 53 -18.49 -0.30 -4.68
CA ASP A 53 -17.99 -0.20 -6.05
C ASP A 53 -16.71 0.66 -6.09
N LYS A 54 -16.70 1.79 -5.39
CA LYS A 54 -15.49 2.63 -5.29
C LYS A 54 -14.35 1.98 -4.54
N PHE A 55 -14.63 1.35 -3.40
CA PHE A 55 -13.66 0.61 -2.63
C PHE A 55 -13.02 -0.51 -3.45
N SER A 56 -13.84 -1.33 -4.12
CA SER A 56 -13.36 -2.47 -4.92
C SER A 56 -12.54 -2.02 -6.14
N GLU A 57 -12.92 -0.92 -6.77
CA GLU A 57 -12.14 -0.27 -7.85
C GLU A 57 -10.75 0.14 -7.33
N LEU A 58 -10.70 0.85 -6.20
CA LEU A 58 -9.45 1.34 -5.61
C LEU A 58 -8.57 0.21 -5.06
N ALA A 59 -9.17 -0.81 -4.46
CA ALA A 59 -8.49 -2.03 -4.03
C ALA A 59 -7.83 -2.74 -5.22
N THR A 60 -8.55 -2.89 -6.34
CA THR A 60 -8.02 -3.50 -7.57
C THR A 60 -6.80 -2.74 -8.10
N LYS A 61 -6.88 -1.40 -8.16
CA LYS A 61 -5.73 -0.56 -8.53
C LYS A 61 -4.56 -0.71 -7.56
N CYS A 62 -4.83 -0.80 -6.26
CA CYS A 62 -3.80 -1.01 -5.24
C CYS A 62 -3.11 -2.38 -5.40
N ILE A 63 -3.85 -3.45 -5.70
CA ILE A 63 -3.29 -4.78 -5.96
C ILE A 63 -2.31 -4.73 -7.14
N ILE A 64 -2.68 -4.06 -8.23
CA ILE A 64 -1.76 -3.86 -9.38
C ILE A 64 -0.47 -3.17 -8.93
N LYS A 65 -0.58 -2.15 -8.05
CA LYS A 65 0.59 -1.47 -7.47
C LYS A 65 1.41 -2.33 -6.50
N ILE A 66 0.79 -3.29 -5.81
CA ILE A 66 1.51 -4.27 -4.98
C ILE A 66 2.32 -5.23 -5.87
N VAL A 67 1.74 -5.68 -6.99
CA VAL A 67 2.47 -6.51 -7.98
C VAL A 67 3.62 -5.72 -8.60
N GLU A 68 3.41 -4.45 -8.92
CA GLU A 68 4.45 -3.55 -9.43
C GLU A 68 5.58 -3.35 -8.40
N PHE A 69 5.24 -3.18 -7.12
CA PHE A 69 6.20 -3.10 -6.02
C PHE A 69 7.03 -4.38 -5.93
N ALA A 70 6.39 -5.55 -5.90
CA ALA A 70 7.07 -6.83 -5.79
C ALA A 70 8.09 -7.04 -6.92
N LYS A 71 7.72 -6.68 -8.16
CA LYS A 71 8.63 -6.77 -9.32
C LYS A 71 9.86 -5.86 -9.24
N ARG A 72 9.81 -4.79 -8.44
CA ARG A 72 10.93 -3.87 -8.21
C ARG A 72 11.85 -4.32 -7.08
N LEU A 73 11.46 -5.34 -6.31
CA LEU A 73 12.29 -5.89 -5.24
C LEU A 73 13.46 -6.70 -5.83
N PRO A 74 14.71 -6.47 -5.39
CA PRO A 74 15.85 -7.28 -5.82
C PRO A 74 15.60 -8.77 -5.59
N GLY A 75 15.80 -9.58 -6.64
CA GLY A 75 15.66 -11.04 -6.59
C GLY A 75 14.24 -11.58 -6.81
N PHE A 76 13.17 -10.77 -6.68
CA PHE A 76 11.80 -11.28 -6.82
C PHE A 76 11.51 -11.81 -8.23
N THR A 77 11.96 -11.10 -9.27
CA THR A 77 11.77 -11.50 -10.68
C THR A 77 12.66 -12.67 -11.10
N SER A 78 13.65 -13.04 -10.28
CA SER A 78 14.50 -14.21 -10.48
C SER A 78 13.83 -15.52 -10.02
N LEU A 79 12.78 -15.41 -9.20
CA LEU A 79 11.95 -16.55 -8.80
C LEU A 79 11.10 -17.04 -9.97
N THR A 80 10.62 -18.29 -9.90
CA THR A 80 9.69 -18.81 -10.91
C THR A 80 8.37 -18.02 -10.90
N ILE A 81 7.68 -17.99 -12.03
CA ILE A 81 6.36 -17.33 -12.10
C ILE A 81 5.35 -17.95 -11.11
N ALA A 82 5.46 -19.26 -10.86
CA ALA A 82 4.63 -19.95 -9.88
C ALA A 82 4.89 -19.46 -8.45
N ASP A 83 6.17 -19.28 -8.07
CA ASP A 83 6.55 -18.77 -6.75
C ASP A 83 6.15 -17.30 -6.58
N GLN A 84 6.35 -16.47 -7.61
CA GLN A 84 5.91 -15.08 -7.60
C GLN A 84 4.40 -14.96 -7.36
N ILE A 85 3.58 -15.78 -8.04
CA ILE A 85 2.13 -15.83 -7.84
C ILE A 85 1.79 -16.32 -6.43
N THR A 86 2.49 -17.34 -5.93
CA THR A 86 2.24 -17.93 -4.61
C THR A 86 2.50 -16.91 -3.50
N LEU A 87 3.64 -16.22 -3.57
CA LEU A 87 4.00 -15.15 -2.63
C LEU A 87 3.01 -14.00 -2.66
N LEU A 88 2.62 -13.53 -3.86
CA LEU A 88 1.62 -12.47 -3.99
C LEU A 88 0.27 -12.90 -3.44
N LYS A 89 -0.20 -14.11 -3.74
CA LYS A 89 -1.48 -14.62 -3.19
C LYS A 89 -1.47 -14.73 -1.67
N ALA A 90 -0.33 -15.11 -1.08
CA ALA A 90 -0.19 -15.24 0.36
C ALA A 90 -0.19 -13.89 1.08
N ALA A 91 0.52 -12.88 0.54
CA ALA A 91 0.78 -11.63 1.27
C ALA A 91 -0.03 -10.40 0.78
N CYS A 92 -0.74 -10.48 -0.34
CA CYS A 92 -1.37 -9.29 -0.95
C CYS A 92 -2.39 -8.60 -0.02
N LEU A 93 -3.20 -9.37 0.71
CA LEU A 93 -4.17 -8.80 1.64
C LEU A 93 -3.48 -8.09 2.82
N ASP A 94 -2.43 -8.69 3.38
CA ASP A 94 -1.67 -8.10 4.48
C ASP A 94 -1.02 -6.77 4.07
N ILE A 95 -0.43 -6.73 2.87
CA ILE A 95 0.17 -5.52 2.32
C ILE A 95 -0.90 -4.44 2.05
N LEU A 96 -2.09 -4.83 1.57
CA LEU A 96 -3.20 -3.92 1.33
C LEU A 96 -3.70 -3.29 2.64
N ILE A 97 -3.87 -4.10 3.69
CA ILE A 97 -4.28 -3.65 5.03
C ILE A 97 -3.21 -2.71 5.61
N LEU A 98 -1.94 -3.10 5.56
CA LEU A 98 -0.84 -2.25 6.03
C LEU A 98 -0.84 -0.89 5.31
N ARG A 99 -0.96 -0.90 3.99
CA ARG A 99 -1.02 0.31 3.17
C ARG A 99 -2.17 1.23 3.60
N ILE A 100 -3.39 0.73 3.75
CA ILE A 100 -4.52 1.59 4.14
C ILE A 100 -4.37 2.10 5.58
N CYS A 101 -3.83 1.31 6.51
CA CYS A 101 -3.55 1.75 7.87
C CYS A 101 -2.51 2.90 7.93
N THR A 102 -1.50 2.91 7.05
CA THR A 102 -0.55 4.04 6.96
C THR A 102 -1.18 5.34 6.43
N ARG A 103 -2.43 5.28 5.97
CA ARG A 103 -3.22 6.44 5.50
C ARG A 103 -4.22 6.93 6.53
N TYR A 104 -4.16 6.42 7.75
CA TYR A 104 -5.01 6.85 8.84
C TYR A 104 -4.65 8.27 9.30
N THR A 105 -5.66 9.12 9.46
CA THR A 105 -5.56 10.47 10.03
C THR A 105 -6.28 10.47 11.38
N PRO A 106 -5.55 10.35 12.51
CA PRO A 106 -6.15 10.18 13.83
C PRO A 106 -7.11 11.31 14.23
N GLU A 107 -6.80 12.54 13.83
CA GLU A 107 -7.59 13.72 14.19
C GLU A 107 -8.98 13.73 13.53
N GLN A 108 -9.12 13.01 12.41
CA GLN A 108 -10.35 12.93 11.62
C GLN A 108 -11.03 11.56 11.72
N ASP A 109 -10.35 10.57 12.31
CA ASP A 109 -10.74 9.16 12.29
C ASP A 109 -11.01 8.63 10.86
N THR A 110 -10.22 9.08 9.88
CA THR A 110 -10.36 8.73 8.46
C THR A 110 -9.17 7.96 7.93
N MET A 111 -9.38 7.13 6.91
CA MET A 111 -8.32 6.54 6.09
C MET A 111 -8.45 7.05 4.66
N THR A 112 -7.34 7.43 4.03
CA THR A 112 -7.34 8.03 2.67
C THR A 112 -6.82 7.05 1.59
N PHE A 113 -7.63 6.79 0.57
CA PHE A 113 -7.25 5.99 -0.60
C PHE A 113 -6.27 6.73 -1.51
N SER A 114 -5.64 6.01 -2.43
CA SER A 114 -4.58 6.58 -3.30
C SER A 114 -5.06 7.60 -4.33
N ASP A 115 -6.36 7.74 -4.53
CA ASP A 115 -6.97 8.80 -5.34
C ASP A 115 -7.34 10.05 -4.51
N GLY A 116 -7.24 9.97 -3.18
CA GLY A 116 -7.56 11.05 -2.25
C GLY A 116 -8.90 10.93 -1.54
N LEU A 117 -9.71 9.91 -1.84
CA LEU A 117 -10.97 9.66 -1.10
C LEU A 117 -10.70 9.31 0.36
#